data_AF-A0A8C1G7V0-F1
#
_entry.id   AF-A0A8C1G7V0-F1
#
_cell.length_a   1.000
_cell.length_b   1.000
_cell.length_c   1.000
_cell.angle_alpha   90.00
_cell.angle_beta   90.00
_cell.angle_gamma   90.00
#
_symmetry.space_group_name_H-M   'P 1'
#
loop_
_entity.id
_entity.type
_entity.pdbx_description
1 polymer ?
#
loop_
_entity_poly.entity_id
_entity_poly.type
_entity_poly.pdbx_seq_one_letter_code
_entity_poly.pdbx_strand_id
1 'polypeptide(L)'
;MTDSERVTQSATLCTGPQNLVYRSMPIRLCEMFPLRVFFCLLSASVYVASGLYDPDEVLDLPGMSFKPNYRQWSGYLKASSGKFLHYW
;
A
#
# COMPACT_ATOMS: atom_id res chain seq x y z
N MET A 1 23.07 77.29 20.63
CA MET A 1 22.46 77.89 19.43
C MET A 1 22.34 76.75 18.44
N THR A 2 21.22 76.09 18.21
CA THR A 2 19.79 76.34 18.46
C THR A 2 19.08 74.99 18.58
N ASP A 3 17.95 75.04 19.28
CA ASP A 3 16.94 74.00 19.49
C ASP A 3 16.12 73.71 18.20
N SER A 4 15.26 72.69 18.27
CA SER A 4 14.09 72.43 17.40
C SER A 4 14.38 71.65 16.10
N GLU A 5 13.63 70.64 15.67
CA GLU A 5 12.24 70.30 15.97
C GLU A 5 11.94 68.84 15.57
N ARG A 6 10.92 68.29 16.23
CA ARG A 6 10.18 67.05 15.92
C ARG A 6 9.63 67.04 14.48
N VAL A 7 9.04 65.89 14.13
CA VAL A 7 8.04 65.62 13.07
C VAL A 7 8.67 64.82 11.91
N THR A 8 8.20 63.66 11.44
CA THR A 8 7.05 62.78 11.70
C THR A 8 7.14 61.62 10.68
N GLN A 9 6.48 60.50 10.97
CA GLN A 9 5.94 59.48 10.03
C GLN A 9 6.84 58.35 9.47
N SER A 10 6.46 57.15 9.92
CA SER A 10 6.52 55.85 9.25
C SER A 10 6.02 55.85 7.79
N ALA A 11 6.69 55.08 6.92
CA ALA A 11 6.13 54.17 5.89
C ALA A 11 7.26 53.86 4.87
N THR A 12 7.76 52.62 4.79
CA THR A 12 7.27 51.51 3.92
C THR A 12 7.81 51.55 2.48
N LEU A 13 8.37 50.40 2.06
CA LEU A 13 8.70 49.95 0.69
C LEU A 13 9.86 50.70 0.00
N CYS A 14 10.91 50.03 -0.51
CA CYS A 14 10.81 49.17 -1.69
C CYS A 14 11.95 48.10 -1.74
N THR A 15 11.53 46.83 -1.70
CA THR A 15 11.87 45.74 -2.64
C THR A 15 13.27 45.70 -3.28
N GLY A 16 14.09 44.75 -2.85
CA GLY A 16 15.26 44.27 -3.60
C GLY A 16 14.88 43.19 -4.64
N PRO A 17 15.63 43.05 -5.75
CA PRO A 17 15.35 42.08 -6.80
C PRO A 17 16.05 40.75 -6.49
N GLN A 18 15.30 39.68 -6.26
CA GLN A 18 15.85 38.32 -6.31
C GLN A 18 15.19 37.54 -7.44
N ASN A 19 15.93 37.58 -8.54
CA ASN A 19 15.77 36.86 -9.79
C ASN A 19 15.51 35.35 -9.56
N LEU A 20 14.47 34.86 -10.23
CA LEU A 20 14.49 33.65 -11.06
C LEU A 20 15.15 32.40 -10.43
N VAL A 21 14.49 31.81 -9.44
CA VAL A 21 14.60 30.37 -9.16
C VAL A 21 13.25 29.71 -9.40
N TYR A 22 12.65 29.94 -10.57
CA TYR A 22 11.69 28.98 -11.13
C TYR A 22 12.48 27.97 -11.95
N ARG A 23 13.20 27.09 -11.23
CA ARG A 23 13.80 25.90 -11.85
C ARG A 23 12.65 25.01 -12.31
N SER A 24 12.54 24.91 -13.62
CA SER A 24 11.67 24.02 -14.37
C SER A 24 11.57 22.64 -13.69
N MET A 25 10.44 22.36 -13.05
CA MET A 25 10.10 20.99 -12.67
C MET A 25 9.83 20.21 -13.96
N PRO A 26 10.50 19.07 -14.21
CA PRO A 26 10.21 18.28 -15.38
C PRO A 26 8.81 17.67 -15.24
N ILE A 27 7.93 18.01 -16.19
CA ILE A 27 6.55 17.52 -16.40
C ILE A 27 6.47 15.98 -16.52
N ARG A 28 7.60 15.25 -16.47
CA ARG A 28 7.72 13.80 -16.58
C ARG A 28 7.48 13.01 -15.29
N LEU A 29 7.15 13.65 -14.17
CA LEU A 29 6.88 12.94 -12.92
C LEU A 29 5.43 12.44 -12.80
N CYS A 30 4.47 13.09 -13.48
CA CYS A 30 3.03 12.84 -13.26
C CYS A 30 2.52 11.52 -13.88
N GLU A 31 3.13 11.07 -14.98
CA GLU A 31 2.65 9.90 -15.75
C GLU A 31 3.04 8.54 -15.16
N MET A 32 3.90 8.50 -14.13
CA MET A 32 4.51 7.26 -13.63
C MET A 32 3.97 6.82 -12.26
N PHE A 33 3.06 7.59 -11.67
CA PHE A 33 2.33 7.26 -10.46
C PHE A 33 1.24 6.19 -10.64
N PRO A 34 0.40 6.20 -11.71
CA PRO A 34 -0.71 5.24 -11.80
C PRO A 34 -0.20 3.81 -12.07
N LEU A 35 0.88 3.66 -12.85
CA LEU A 35 1.43 2.35 -13.18
C LEU A 35 2.04 1.65 -11.95
N ARG A 36 2.72 2.40 -11.08
CA ARG A 36 3.27 1.86 -9.83
C ARG A 36 2.16 1.44 -8.88
N VAL A 37 1.14 2.27 -8.71
CA VAL A 37 -0.03 1.95 -7.87
C VAL A 37 -0.76 0.73 -8.43
N PHE A 38 -0.93 0.64 -9.75
CA PHE A 38 -1.52 -0.52 -10.42
C PHE A 38 -0.73 -1.81 -10.15
N PHE A 39 0.60 -1.79 -10.31
CA PHE A 39 1.44 -2.95 -9.97
C PHE A 39 1.37 -3.31 -8.49
N CYS A 40 1.30 -2.33 -7.59
CA CYS A 40 1.11 -2.58 -6.16
C CYS A 40 -0.24 -3.28 -5.90
N LEU A 41 -1.33 -2.80 -6.51
CA LEU A 41 -2.66 -3.40 -6.37
C LEU A 41 -2.72 -4.82 -6.95
N LEU A 42 -2.07 -5.06 -8.09
CA LEU A 42 -1.94 -6.39 -8.67
C LEU A 42 -1.15 -7.34 -7.77
N SER A 43 -0.05 -6.87 -7.17
CA SER A 43 0.70 -7.71 -6.23
C SER A 43 -0.14 -8.05 -5.01
N ALA A 44 -0.86 -7.06 -4.45
CA ALA A 44 -1.72 -7.25 -3.29
C ALA A 44 -2.88 -8.21 -3.59
N SER A 45 -3.50 -8.14 -4.78
CA SER A 45 -4.60 -9.04 -5.15
C SER A 45 -4.15 -10.50 -5.28
N VAL A 46 -2.97 -10.74 -5.84
CA VAL A 46 -2.38 -12.09 -5.93
C VAL A 46 -2.07 -12.65 -4.54
N TYR A 47 -1.56 -11.82 -3.63
CA TYR A 47 -1.31 -12.23 -2.24
C TYR A 47 -2.60 -12.56 -1.47
N VAL A 48 -3.72 -11.90 -1.77
CA VAL A 48 -5.01 -12.18 -1.10
C VAL A 48 -5.64 -13.48 -1.63
N ALA A 49 -5.49 -13.77 -2.93
CA ALA A 49 -6.08 -14.96 -3.55
C ALA A 49 -5.51 -16.29 -3.00
N SER A 50 -4.25 -16.32 -2.56
CA SER A 50 -3.63 -17.52 -2.00
C SER A 50 -4.15 -17.91 -0.61
N GLY A 51 -4.81 -17.01 0.11
CA GLY A 51 -5.37 -17.27 1.43
C GLY A 51 -6.74 -17.95 1.43
N LEU A 52 -7.37 -18.10 0.26
CA LEU A 52 -8.71 -18.70 0.11
C LEU A 52 -8.69 -20.17 -0.31
N TYR A 53 -7.53 -20.66 -0.75
CA TYR A 53 -7.39 -22.03 -1.22
C TYR A 53 -6.91 -22.94 -0.09
N ASP A 54 -7.70 -23.97 0.22
CA ASP A 54 -7.36 -24.99 1.19
C ASP A 54 -7.13 -26.34 0.47
N PRO A 55 -5.87 -26.80 0.34
CA PRO A 55 -5.53 -27.99 -0.44
C PRO A 55 -6.02 -29.30 0.20
N ASP A 56 -6.30 -29.29 1.51
CA ASP A 56 -6.66 -30.50 2.25
C ASP A 56 -8.19 -30.70 2.34
N GLU A 57 -9.00 -29.79 1.79
CA GLU A 57 -10.47 -29.86 1.83
C GLU A 57 -11.01 -31.06 1.04
N VAL A 58 -11.84 -31.89 1.70
CA VAL A 58 -12.48 -33.05 1.07
C VAL A 58 -13.79 -32.62 0.42
N LEU A 59 -13.75 -32.48 -0.90
CA LEU A 59 -14.88 -31.99 -1.70
C LEU A 59 -15.99 -33.04 -1.87
N ASP A 60 -15.62 -34.27 -2.22
CA ASP A 60 -16.55 -35.36 -2.50
C ASP A 60 -16.06 -36.67 -1.89
N LEU A 61 -16.93 -37.36 -1.16
CA LEU A 61 -16.65 -38.69 -0.61
C LEU A 61 -17.42 -39.78 -1.36
N PRO A 62 -16.72 -40.80 -1.89
CA PRO A 62 -17.39 -41.95 -2.48
C PRO A 62 -18.20 -42.68 -1.41
N GLY A 63 -19.44 -43.04 -1.75
CA GLY A 63 -20.39 -43.68 -0.82
C GLY A 63 -21.27 -42.71 -0.04
N MET A 64 -21.04 -41.40 -0.15
CA MET A 64 -21.95 -40.38 0.37
C MET A 64 -22.93 -39.96 -0.72
N SER A 65 -24.23 -40.18 -0.51
CA SER A 65 -25.28 -39.81 -1.47
C SER A 65 -25.74 -38.35 -1.35
N PHE A 66 -25.28 -37.64 -0.32
CA PHE A 66 -25.60 -36.24 -0.06
C PHE A 66 -24.34 -35.45 0.26
N LYS A 67 -24.34 -34.16 -0.07
CA LYS A 67 -23.25 -33.24 0.31
C LYS A 67 -23.45 -32.80 1.76
N PRO A 68 -22.50 -33.06 2.67
CA PRO A 68 -22.60 -32.60 4.05
C PRO A 68 -22.59 -31.07 4.12
N ASN A 69 -23.32 -30.50 5.09
CA ASN A 69 -23.38 -29.05 5.32
C ASN A 69 -22.21 -28.53 6.19
N TYR A 70 -21.10 -29.27 6.21
CA TYR A 70 -19.88 -28.90 6.91
C TYR A 70 -18.70 -29.14 5.99
N ARG A 71 -17.64 -28.37 6.23
CA ARG A 71 -16.35 -28.58 5.58
C ARG A 71 -15.54 -29.58 6.40
N GLN A 72 -14.73 -30.35 5.71
CA GLN A 72 -13.92 -31.42 6.25
C GLN A 72 -12.60 -31.43 5.50
N TRP A 73 -11.56 -31.89 6.16
CA TRP A 73 -10.20 -31.85 5.64
C TRP A 73 -9.55 -33.20 5.84
N SER A 74 -8.69 -33.63 4.94
CA SER A 74 -7.83 -34.78 5.18
C SER A 74 -6.47 -34.51 4.57
N GLY A 75 -5.43 -34.59 5.41
CA GLY A 75 -4.09 -34.17 5.04
C GLY A 75 -3.03 -34.77 5.94
N TYR A 76 -1.84 -34.17 5.92
CA TYR A 76 -0.69 -34.63 6.68
C TYR A 76 -0.04 -33.50 7.48
N LEU A 77 0.01 -33.65 8.80
CA LEU A 77 0.73 -32.74 9.70
C LEU A 77 2.20 -33.17 9.81
N LYS A 78 3.12 -32.23 9.58
CA LYS A 78 4.56 -32.49 9.75
C LYS A 78 4.92 -32.49 11.24
N ALA A 79 5.17 -33.67 11.80
CA ALA A 79 5.50 -33.81 13.22
C ALA A 79 7.01 -33.67 13.50
N SER A 80 7.86 -34.22 12.64
CA SER A 80 9.31 -34.09 12.72
C SER A 80 9.95 -34.33 11.35
N SER A 81 11.28 -34.24 11.25
CA SER A 81 11.97 -34.50 9.98
C SER A 81 11.60 -35.89 9.44
N GLY A 82 10.99 -35.92 8.26
CA GLY A 82 10.53 -37.16 7.61
C GLY A 82 9.32 -37.86 8.23
N LYS A 83 8.70 -37.30 9.29
CA LYS A 83 7.49 -37.89 9.89
C LYS A 83 6.27 -37.00 9.65
N PHE A 84 5.25 -37.62 9.09
CA PHE A 84 3.98 -36.99 8.75
C PHE A 84 2.86 -37.77 9.44
N LEU A 85 1.99 -37.06 10.14
CA LEU A 85 0.81 -37.62 10.81
C LEU A 85 -0.40 -37.35 9.91
N HIS A 86 -1.02 -38.42 9.44
CA HIS A 86 -2.27 -38.32 8.69
C HIS A 86 -3.39 -37.88 9.64
N TYR A 87 -4.26 -36.99 9.17
CA TYR A 87 -5.45 -36.56 9.90
C TYR A 87 -6.68 -36.49 8.99
N TRP A 88 -7.84 -36.43 9.63
CA TRP A 88 -9.14 -36.19 9.04
C TRP A 88 -9.95 -35.35 10.03
#